data_AF-A0A7X9CA87-F1
#
_entry.id   AF-A0A7X9CA87-F1
#
_cell.length_a   1.000
_cell.length_b   1.000
_cell.length_c   1.000
_cell.angle_alpha   90.00
_cell.angle_beta   90.00
_cell.angle_gamma   90.00
#
_symmetry.space_group_name_H-M   'P 1'
#
loop_
_entity.id
_entity.type
_entity.pdbx_description
1 polymer ?
#
loop_
_entity_poly.entity_id
_entity_poly.type
_entity_poly.pdbx_seq_one_letter_code
_entity_poly.pdbx_strand_id
1 'polypeptide(L)' 'MTYTLVLLRHGESDWNAKNLFTGWVDVALT' A
#
# COMPACT_ATOMS: atom_id res chain seq x y z
N MET A 1 7.28 -29.77 10.51
CA MET A 1 6.06 -28.93 10.48
C MET A 1 6.30 -27.83 9.47
N THR A 2 5.37 -27.60 8.56
CA THR A 2 5.43 -26.53 7.55
C THR A 2 4.36 -25.50 7.88
N TYR A 3 4.69 -24.22 7.71
CA TYR A 3 3.77 -23.11 7.94
C TYR A 3 3.56 -22.34 6.65
N THR A 4 2.40 -21.71 6.53
CA THR A 4 2.06 -20.87 5.38
C THR A 4 2.28 -19.41 5.74
N LEU A 5 3.19 -18.74 5.02
CA LEU A 5 3.36 -17.30 5.07
C LEU A 5 2.44 -16.65 4.03
N VAL A 6 1.67 -15.65 4.45
CA VAL A 6 0.84 -14.82 3.57
C VAL A 6 1.33 -13.38 3.63
N LEU A 7 1.60 -12.78 2.47
CA LEU A 7 1.99 -11.38 2.31
C LEU A 7 0.89 -10.65 1.54
N LEU A 8 0.53 -9.44 2.00
CA LEU A 8 -0.48 -8.60 1.37
C LEU A 8 0.04 -7.16 1.29
N ARG A 9 -0.08 -6.54 0.11
CA ARG A 9 0.16 -5.11 -0.10
C ARG A 9 -1.17 -4.36 0.05
N HIS A 10 -1.10 -3.13 0.54
CA HIS A 10 -2.27 -2.23 0.60
C HIS A 10 -2.80 -1.87 -0.81
N GLY A 11 -4.01 -1.34 -0.86
CA GLY A 11 -4.69 -0.91 -2.09
C GLY A 11 -4.15 0.39 -2.68
N GLU A 12 -4.85 0.93 -3.68
CA GLU A 12 -4.53 2.23 -4.26
C GLU A 12 -4.70 3.35 -3.20
N SER A 13 -3.80 4.33 -3.21
CA SER A 13 -3.91 5.53 -2.37
C SER A 13 -4.30 6.77 -3.18
N ASP A 14 -4.79 7.79 -2.49
CA ASP A 14 -5.12 9.10 -3.09
C ASP A 14 -3.97 9.67 -3.93
N TRP A 15 -2.73 9.46 -3.49
CA TRP A 15 -1.54 9.97 -4.18
C TRP A 15 -1.13 9.09 -5.35
N ASN A 16 -1.44 7.79 -5.33
CA ASN A 16 -1.29 6.94 -6.51
C ASN A 16 -2.22 7.41 -7.62
N ALA A 17 -3.51 7.65 -7.31
CA ALA A 17 -4.49 8.16 -8.26
C ALA A 17 -4.10 9.54 -8.84
N LYS A 18 -3.37 10.35 -8.06
CA LYS A 18 -2.88 11.69 -8.46
C LYS A 18 -1.48 11.68 -9.09
N ASN A 19 -0.83 10.53 -9.26
CA ASN A 19 0.54 10.39 -9.77
C ASN A 19 1.59 11.20 -8.97
N LEU A 20 1.46 11.23 -7.64
CA LEU A 20 2.39 11.89 -6.72
C LEU A 20 3.34 10.88 -6.06
N PHE A 21 4.56 11.31 -5.75
CA PHE A 21 5.48 10.54 -4.91
C PHE A 21 5.08 10.68 -3.43
N THR A 22 4.73 9.59 -2.76
CA THR A 22 4.28 9.60 -1.35
C THR A 22 5.41 9.53 -0.34
N GLY A 23 6.38 8.63 -0.53
CA GLY A 23 7.43 8.41 0.47
C GLY A 23 6.85 7.98 1.83
N TRP A 24 7.10 8.78 2.87
CA TRP A 24 6.66 8.51 4.25
C TRP A 24 5.45 9.38 4.66
N VAL A 25 4.83 10.06 3.70
CA VAL A 25 3.63 10.87 3.95
C VAL A 25 2.44 9.92 4.20
N ASP A 26 1.70 10.20 5.27
CA ASP A 26 0.51 9.45 5.62
C ASP A 26 -0.66 9.85 4.71
N VAL A 27 -1.08 8.92 3.84
CA VAL A 27 -2.14 9.13 2.83
C VAL A 27 -3.19 8.04 2.91
N ALA A 28 -4.45 8.41 2.69
CA ALA A 28 -5.57 7.47 2.70
C ALA A 28 -5.58 6.58 1.44
N LEU A 29 -6.23 5.42 1.56
CA LEU A 29 -6.60 4.57 0.43
C LEU A 29 -7.83 5.16 -0.30
N THR A 30 -7.93 4.93 -1.61
CA THR A 30 -9.08 5.33 -2.46
C THR A 30 -10.26 4.38 -2.36
#